data_AF-A0AAN1Y3I7-F1
#
_entry.id   AF-A0AAN1Y3I7-F1
#
_cell.length_a   1.000
_cell.length_b   1.000
_cell.length_c   1.000
_cell.angle_alpha   90.00
_cell.angle_beta   90.00
_cell.angle_gamma   90.00
#
_symmetry.space_group_name_H-M   'P 1'
#
loop_
_entity.id
_entity.type
_entity.pdbx_description
1 polymer ?
#
loop_
_entity_poly.entity_id
_entity_poly.type
_entity_poly.pdbx_seq_one_letter_code
_entity_poly.pdbx_strand_id
1 'polypeptide(L)'
;MSVTISRSLEKQITYPGLRLTVPGGTESVDVTYTATGISNFDGTNVTALFSVAVGTEKSPFDYSFTFQYSGSGNPLDEAEPALKAALGE
;
A
#
# COMPACT_ATOMS: atom_id res chain seq x y z
N MET A 1 3.30 11.16 6.84
CA MET A 1 4.68 10.62 6.88
C MET A 1 4.75 9.58 5.75
N SER A 2 5.69 8.64 5.75
CA SER A 2 5.68 7.49 4.82
C SER A 2 6.19 6.26 5.55
N VAL A 3 5.60 5.09 5.34
CA VAL A 3 5.98 3.82 5.98
C VAL A 3 6.63 2.91 4.96
N THR A 4 7.85 2.43 5.25
CA THR A 4 8.55 1.43 4.43
C THR A 4 8.51 0.08 5.14
N ILE A 5 8.10 -0.95 4.42
CA ILE A 5 7.88 -2.32 4.90
C ILE A 5 8.57 -3.28 3.93
N SER A 6 9.48 -4.12 4.42
CA SER A 6 10.11 -5.16 3.61
C SER A 6 9.15 -6.34 3.43
N ARG A 7 8.79 -6.67 2.19
CA ARG A 7 7.85 -7.77 1.88
C ARG A 7 8.39 -8.69 0.82
N SER A 8 8.20 -10.00 1.02
CA SER A 8 8.35 -10.99 -0.04
C SER A 8 7.10 -11.00 -0.91
N LEU A 9 7.21 -10.52 -2.14
CA LEU A 9 6.11 -10.41 -3.10
C LEU A 9 6.38 -11.28 -4.32
N GLU A 10 5.31 -11.85 -4.89
CA GLU A 10 5.40 -12.54 -6.17
C GLU A 10 5.74 -11.56 -7.28
N LYS A 11 6.72 -11.93 -8.09
CA LYS A 11 7.18 -11.16 -9.23
C LYS A 11 6.73 -11.84 -10.51
N GLN A 12 6.39 -11.03 -11.50
CA GLN A 12 6.17 -11.47 -12.86
C GLN A 12 7.03 -10.66 -13.82
N ILE A 13 7.49 -11.30 -14.88
CA ILE A 13 8.25 -10.65 -15.96
C ILE A 13 7.33 -10.54 -17.15
N THR A 14 7.07 -9.29 -17.57
CA THR A 14 6.23 -9.01 -18.73
C THR A 14 7.11 -8.70 -19.94
N TYR A 15 6.86 -9.38 -21.05
CA TYR A 15 7.43 -9.12 -22.38
C TYR A 15 6.34 -8.53 -23.28
N PRO A 16 6.14 -7.20 -23.31
CA PRO A 16 4.98 -6.58 -23.96
C PRO A 16 4.89 -6.88 -25.46
N GLY A 17 6.04 -6.90 -26.14
CA GLY A 17 6.11 -7.21 -27.58
C GLY A 17 5.67 -8.63 -27.93
N LEU A 18 5.75 -9.56 -26.97
CA LEU A 18 5.29 -10.95 -27.12
C LEU A 18 3.93 -11.18 -26.49
N ARG A 19 3.34 -10.15 -25.83
CA ARG A 19 2.13 -10.27 -24.99
C ARG A 19 2.22 -11.44 -24.01
N LEU A 20 3.42 -11.66 -23.47
CA LEU A 20 3.75 -12.80 -22.63
C LEU A 20 4.09 -12.31 -21.23
N THR A 21 3.48 -12.94 -20.23
CA THR A 21 3.86 -12.77 -18.82
C THR A 21 4.33 -14.12 -18.30
N VAL A 22 5.52 -14.15 -17.70
CA VAL A 22 6.08 -15.37 -17.09
C VAL A 22 6.29 -15.17 -15.59
N PRO A 23 6.16 -16.23 -14.76
CA PRO A 23 6.48 -16.18 -13.35
C PRO A 23 7.95 -15.78 -13.14
N GLY A 24 8.19 -14.79 -12.27
CA GLY A 24 9.52 -14.32 -11.88
C GLY A 24 9.97 -14.82 -10.50
N GLY A 25 9.18 -15.69 -9.87
CA GLY A 25 9.42 -16.16 -8.50
C GLY A 25 8.93 -15.17 -7.44
N THR A 26 9.60 -15.16 -6.29
CA THR A 26 9.31 -14.26 -5.18
C THR A 26 10.56 -13.42 -4.90
N GLU A 27 10.38 -12.12 -4.70
CA GLU A 27 11.46 -11.19 -4.38
C GLU A 27 11.11 -10.43 -3.09
N SER A 28 12.10 -10.29 -2.21
CA SER A 28 11.98 -9.43 -1.04
C SER A 28 12.27 -8.00 -1.45
N VAL A 29 11.26 -7.14 -1.36
CA VAL A 29 11.35 -5.74 -1.78
C VAL A 29 10.85 -4.81 -0.67
N ASP A 30 11.49 -3.65 -0.55
CA ASP A 30 11.04 -2.59 0.33
C ASP A 30 9.92 -1.81 -0.33
N VAL A 31 8.73 -1.91 0.26
CA VAL A 31 7.53 -1.22 -0.21
C VAL A 31 7.28 -0.01 0.65
N THR A 32 7.25 1.16 0.05
CA THR A 32 6.93 2.41 0.73
C THR A 32 5.47 2.79 0.46
N TYR A 33 4.68 2.89 1.53
CA TYR A 33 3.31 3.34 1.54
C TYR A 33 3.24 4.76 2.07
N THR A 34 2.64 5.67 1.31
CA THR A 34 2.45 7.06 1.72
C THR A 34 0.97 7.38 1.69
N ALA A 35 0.37 7.70 2.83
CA ALA A 35 -1.04 8.10 2.87
C ALA A 35 -1.24 9.41 2.09
N THR A 36 -2.09 9.39 1.07
CA THR A 36 -2.37 10.53 0.20
C THR A 36 -3.71 11.20 0.50
N GLY A 37 -4.66 10.46 1.07
CA GLY A 37 -5.96 11.01 1.44
C GLY A 37 -6.94 9.97 1.96
N ILE A 38 -8.16 10.41 2.25
CA ILE A 38 -9.28 9.55 2.64
C ILE A 38 -10.28 9.51 1.49
N SER A 39 -10.60 8.31 1.01
CA SER A 39 -11.61 8.12 -0.03
C SER A 39 -13.01 7.95 0.52
N ASN A 40 -13.15 7.39 1.73
CA ASN A 40 -14.45 7.13 2.35
C ASN A 40 -14.34 7.13 3.87
N PHE A 41 -15.41 7.54 4.57
CA PHE A 41 -15.50 7.47 6.01
C PHE A 41 -16.97 7.30 6.44
N ASP A 42 -17.30 6.22 7.14
CA ASP A 42 -18.68 5.96 7.61
C ASP A 42 -18.98 6.50 9.03
N GLY A 43 -17.96 7.03 9.71
CA GLY A 43 -18.02 7.39 11.14
C GLY A 43 -17.31 6.37 12.03
N THR A 44 -17.22 5.12 11.59
CA THR A 44 -16.45 4.06 12.29
C THR A 44 -15.24 3.61 11.48
N ASN A 45 -15.43 3.29 10.19
CA ASN A 45 -14.37 2.82 9.31
C ASN A 45 -13.96 3.89 8.31
N VAL A 46 -12.65 4.05 8.15
CA VAL A 46 -12.02 4.99 7.24
C VAL A 46 -11.32 4.19 6.15
N THR A 47 -11.58 4.55 4.89
CA THR A 47 -10.82 4.06 3.74
C THR A 47 -9.81 5.12 3.34
N ALA A 48 -8.54 4.87 3.63
CA ALA A 48 -7.43 5.70 3.21
C ALA A 48 -6.85 5.24 1.87
N LEU A 49 -6.36 6.20 1.09
CA LEU A 49 -5.62 6.02 -0.14
C LEU A 49 -4.13 6.15 0.14
N PHE A 50 -3.35 5.25 -0.42
CA PHE A 50 -1.91 5.21 -0.29
C PHE A 50 -1.24 5.22 -1.66
N SER A 51 -0.28 6.11 -1.85
CA SER A 51 0.69 5.97 -2.93
C SER A 51 1.69 4.89 -2.53
N VAL A 52 1.82 3.86 -3.37
CA VAL A 52 2.72 2.72 -3.14
C VAL A 52 3.92 2.84 -4.05
N ALA A 53 5.11 2.63 -3.51
CA ALA A 53 6.35 2.58 -4.27
C ALA A 53 7.16 1.34 -3.92
N VAL A 54 7.81 0.74 -4.90
CA VAL A 54 8.80 -0.33 -4.72
C VAL A 54 10.13 0.20 -5.25
N GLY A 55 11.10 0.40 -4.34
CA GLY A 55 12.34 1.10 -4.69
C GLY A 55 12.06 2.52 -5.23
N THR A 56 12.50 2.81 -6.45
CA THR A 56 12.26 4.11 -7.12
C THR A 56 10.99 4.15 -7.96
N GLU A 57 10.32 3.02 -8.16
CA GLU A 57 9.14 2.92 -9.01
C GLU A 57 7.87 3.11 -8.19
N LYS A 58 7.01 4.04 -8.65
CA LYS A 58 5.71 4.29 -8.02
C LYS A 58 4.62 3.55 -8.77
N SER A 59 3.71 2.95 -8.01
CA SER A 59 2.46 2.43 -8.54
C SER A 59 1.68 3.57 -9.20
N PRO A 60 1.17 3.38 -10.43
CA PRO A 60 0.27 4.35 -11.07
C PRO A 60 -1.13 4.37 -10.43
N PHE A 61 -1.44 3.40 -9.56
CA PHE A 61 -2.71 3.28 -8.86
C PHE A 61 -2.52 3.48 -7.36
N ASP A 62 -3.44 4.22 -6.75
CA ASP A 62 -3.56 4.30 -5.30
C ASP A 62 -3.99 2.94 -4.72
N TYR A 63 -3.39 2.61 -3.59
CA TYR A 63 -3.77 1.46 -2.78
C TYR A 63 -4.77 1.90 -1.71
N SER A 64 -5.98 1.36 -1.76
CA SER A 64 -7.01 1.64 -0.77
C SER A 64 -6.92 0.65 0.38
N PHE A 65 -6.87 1.16 1.61
CA PHE A 65 -6.89 0.34 2.82
C PHE A 65 -7.92 0.88 3.81
N THR A 66 -8.75 -0.01 4.35
CA THR A 66 -9.82 0.34 5.29
C THR A 66 -9.44 -0.12 6.69
N PHE A 67 -9.55 0.80 7.65
CA PHE A 67 -9.28 0.54 9.06
C PHE A 67 -10.33 1.21 9.94
N GLN A 68 -10.42 0.75 11.18
CA GLN A 68 -11.31 1.35 12.18
C GLN A 68 -10.63 2.59 12.79
N TYR A 69 -11.33 3.72 12.75
CA TYR A 69 -10.84 4.97 13.32
C TYR A 69 -10.93 4.97 14.84
N SER A 70 -9.91 5.50 15.52
CA SER A 70 -9.88 5.58 16.99
C SER A 70 -10.98 6.48 17.58
N GLY A 71 -11.53 7.38 16.76
CA GLY A 71 -12.48 8.40 17.19
C GLY A 71 -11.83 9.69 17.71
N SER A 72 -10.50 9.80 17.65
CA SER A 72 -9.76 10.98 18.14
C SER A 72 -8.69 11.45 17.17
N GLY A 73 -8.64 12.76 16.90
CA GLY A 73 -7.61 13.35 16.04
C GLY A 73 -8.01 13.41 14.56
N ASN A 74 -7.06 13.14 13.67
CA ASN A 74 -7.26 13.13 12.23
C ASN A 74 -7.10 11.70 11.71
N PRO A 75 -8.13 11.13 11.05
CA PRO A 75 -8.09 9.75 10.58
C PRO A 75 -6.95 9.49 9.59
N LEU A 76 -6.50 10.49 8.83
CA LEU A 76 -5.39 10.31 7.90
C LEU A 76 -4.06 10.02 8.62
N ASP A 77 -3.86 10.59 9.81
CA ASP A 77 -2.65 10.35 10.62
C ASP A 77 -2.63 8.94 11.23
N GLU A 78 -3.80 8.32 11.38
CA GLU A 78 -3.96 6.93 11.83
C GLU A 78 -3.82 5.90 10.70
N ALA A 79 -3.92 6.33 9.45
CA ALA A 79 -3.93 5.43 8.29
C ALA A 79 -2.61 4.65 8.16
N GLU A 80 -1.49 5.35 8.24
CA GLU A 80 -0.14 4.78 8.15
C GLU A 80 0.16 3.74 9.27
N PRO A 81 -0.05 4.05 10.57
CA PRO A 81 0.16 3.05 11.62
C PRO A 81 -0.85 1.90 11.56
N ALA A 82 -2.10 2.14 11.16
CA ALA A 82 -3.09 1.08 10.98
C ALA A 82 -2.69 0.12 9.86
N LEU A 83 -2.18 0.65 8.74
CA LEU A 83 -1.66 -0.17 7.64
C LEU A 83 -0.45 -0.99 8.09
N LYS A 84 0.49 -0.39 8.82
CA LYS A 84 1.65 -1.10 9.36
C LYS A 84 1.23 -2.27 10.25
N ALA A 85 0.31 -2.03 11.19
CA ALA A 85 -0.21 -3.07 12.08
C ALA A 85 -0.93 -4.19 11.32
N ALA A 86 -1.70 -3.87 10.29
CA ALA A 86 -2.40 -4.86 9.47
C ALA A 86 -1.47 -5.72 8.62
N LEU A 87 -0.31 -5.19 8.25
CA LEU A 87 0.72 -5.91 7.50
C LEU A 87 1.63 -6.77 8.40
N GLY A 88 1.45 -6.71 9.72
CA GLY A 88 2.07 -7.63 10.68
C GLY A 88 3.47 -7.25 11.16
N GLU A 89 3.81 -5.96 11.19
CA GLU A 89 5.07 -5.43 11.79
C GLU A 89 4.86 -4.60 13.05
#